data_AF-A0A968PGU5-F1
#
_entry.id   AF-A0A968PGU5-F1
#
_cell.length_a   1.000
_cell.length_b   1.000
_cell.length_c   1.000
_cell.angle_alpha   90.00
_cell.angle_beta   90.00
_cell.angle_gamma   90.00
#
_symmetry.space_group_name_H-M   'P 1'
#
loop_
_entity.id
_entity.type
_entity.pdbx_description
1 polymer ?
#
loop_
_entity_poly.entity_id
_entity_poly.type
_entity_poly.pdbx_seq_one_letter_code
_entity_poly.pdbx_strand_id
1 'polypeptide(L)'
;MQQQNVSPLSSHQALSQAIVGNPFTITLIRVKARQLCRRSDFTRADYDELRQGMRLYLLQMAHRFDPARGNVEAFVTQMINTWVAMQLRYRNCPKRGDTYKTISMERTTAVHEGDDIRLGNLLLEKTATG
;
A
#
# COMPACT_ATOMS: atom_id res chain seq x y z
N MET A 1 -20.16 1.99 -39.46
CA MET A 1 -18.82 2.40 -38.98
C MET A 1 -18.65 1.89 -37.55
N GLN A 2 -17.67 0.99 -37.39
CA GLN A 2 -16.95 0.56 -36.17
C GLN A 2 -17.75 0.01 -34.98
N GLN A 3 -17.86 -1.31 -34.97
CA GLN A 3 -17.99 -2.14 -33.77
C GLN A 3 -16.73 -1.94 -32.91
N GLN A 4 -16.89 -1.45 -31.68
CA GLN A 4 -15.83 -1.52 -30.67
C GLN A 4 -15.76 -2.95 -30.15
N ASN A 5 -14.69 -3.62 -30.54
CA ASN A 5 -14.27 -4.93 -30.08
C ASN A 5 -13.88 -4.82 -28.60
N VAL A 6 -14.83 -5.06 -27.69
CA VAL A 6 -14.53 -5.21 -26.26
C VAL A 6 -13.88 -6.58 -26.10
N SER A 7 -12.54 -6.61 -26.07
CA SER A 7 -11.80 -7.84 -25.82
C SER A 7 -12.33 -8.53 -24.56
N PRO A 8 -12.65 -9.85 -24.60
CA PRO A 8 -13.03 -10.56 -23.40
C PRO A 8 -11.86 -10.49 -22.43
N LEU A 9 -12.11 -10.01 -21.21
CA LEU A 9 -11.16 -10.00 -20.10
C LEU A 9 -10.38 -11.33 -20.12
N SER A 10 -9.07 -11.27 -20.36
CA SER A 10 -8.19 -12.45 -20.30
C SER A 10 -8.56 -13.26 -19.05
N SER A 11 -8.80 -14.56 -19.16
CA SER A 11 -9.38 -15.41 -18.10
C SER A 11 -8.72 -15.23 -16.73
N HIS A 12 -7.42 -14.92 -16.72
CA HIS A 12 -6.64 -14.55 -15.54
C HIS A 12 -7.17 -13.29 -14.81
N GLN A 13 -7.51 -12.24 -15.55
CA GLN A 13 -8.03 -10.99 -15.02
C GLN A 13 -9.44 -11.17 -14.43
N ALA A 14 -10.29 -11.97 -15.08
CA ALA A 14 -11.60 -12.33 -14.56
C ALA A 14 -11.51 -13.12 -13.24
N LEU A 15 -10.60 -14.12 -13.16
CA LEU A 15 -10.34 -14.88 -11.93
C LEU A 15 -9.87 -13.96 -10.80
N SER A 16 -8.94 -13.05 -11.08
CA SER A 16 -8.41 -12.13 -10.07
C SER A 16 -9.50 -11.21 -9.49
N GLN A 17 -10.37 -10.69 -10.35
CA GLN A 17 -11.51 -9.87 -9.92
C GLN A 17 -12.54 -10.69 -9.14
N ALA A 18 -12.80 -11.94 -9.52
CA ALA A 18 -13.69 -12.82 -8.78
C ALA A 18 -13.17 -13.10 -7.35
N ILE A 19 -11.85 -13.33 -7.20
CA ILE A 19 -11.22 -13.54 -5.88
C ILE A 19 -11.29 -12.28 -5.02
N VAL A 20 -10.97 -11.11 -5.59
CA VAL A 20 -10.92 -9.84 -4.84
C VAL A 20 -12.31 -9.29 -4.51
N GLY A 21 -13.26 -9.47 -5.43
CA GLY A 21 -14.66 -9.09 -5.27
C GLY A 21 -15.48 -10.06 -4.42
N ASN A 22 -14.92 -11.21 -4.05
CA ASN A 22 -15.61 -12.19 -3.22
C ASN A 22 -16.03 -11.58 -1.86
N PRO A 23 -17.28 -11.77 -1.39
CA PRO A 23 -17.76 -11.24 -0.12
C PRO A 23 -16.91 -11.64 1.10
N PHE A 24 -16.38 -12.87 1.11
CA PHE A 24 -15.45 -13.34 2.13
C PHE A 24 -14.17 -12.50 2.14
N THR A 25 -13.55 -12.31 0.96
CA THR A 25 -12.34 -11.51 0.80
C THR A 25 -12.55 -10.08 1.28
N ILE A 26 -13.65 -9.44 0.88
CA ILE A 26 -13.98 -8.07 1.28
C ILE A 26 -14.11 -7.99 2.80
N THR A 27 -14.80 -8.95 3.43
CA THR A 27 -15.01 -8.98 4.87
C THR A 27 -13.70 -9.21 5.62
N LEU A 28 -12.89 -10.18 5.19
CA LEU A 28 -11.61 -10.48 5.81
C LEU A 28 -10.66 -9.27 5.77
N ILE A 29 -10.55 -8.61 4.62
CA ILE A 29 -9.73 -7.40 4.46
C ILE A 29 -10.19 -6.29 5.42
N ARG A 30 -11.51 -6.06 5.52
CA ARG A 30 -12.06 -5.06 6.44
C ARG A 30 -11.75 -5.37 7.89
N VAL A 31 -11.89 -6.63 8.30
CA VAL A 31 -11.61 -7.09 9.66
C VAL A 31 -10.13 -6.96 9.98
N LYS A 32 -9.24 -7.43 9.10
CA LYS A 32 -7.79 -7.36 9.30
C LYS A 32 -7.29 -5.91 9.34
N ALA A 33 -7.77 -5.04 8.47
CA ALA A 33 -7.44 -3.62 8.51
C ALA A 33 -7.85 -2.98 9.84
N ARG A 34 -9.06 -3.29 10.33
CA ARG A 34 -9.53 -2.81 11.63
C ARG A 34 -8.71 -3.35 12.80
N GLN A 35 -8.28 -4.61 12.74
CA GLN A 35 -7.40 -5.20 13.75
C GLN A 35 -6.03 -4.52 13.76
N LEU A 36 -5.46 -4.20 12.60
CA LEU A 36 -4.19 -3.49 12.51
C LEU A 36 -4.31 -2.07 13.06
N CYS A 37 -5.33 -1.30 12.69
CA CYS A 37 -5.57 0.05 13.23
C CYS A 37 -5.81 0.11 14.75
N ARG A 38 -6.00 -1.03 15.42
CA ARG A 38 -6.12 -1.11 16.89
C ARG A 38 -4.78 -1.30 17.59
N ARG A 39 -3.71 -1.60 16.85
CA ARG A 39 -2.37 -1.71 17.40
C ARG A 39 -1.71 -0.32 17.46
N SER A 40 -0.78 -0.14 18.38
CA SER A 40 -0.09 1.14 18.60
C SER A 40 0.81 1.58 17.44
N ASP A 41 1.22 0.65 16.58
CA ASP A 41 2.03 0.89 15.39
C ASP A 41 1.22 1.44 14.20
N PHE A 42 -0.12 1.49 14.30
CA PHE A 42 -1.01 1.98 13.25
C PHE A 42 -1.96 3.05 13.77
N THR A 43 -2.49 3.84 12.84
CA THR A 43 -3.51 4.85 13.11
C THR A 43 -4.83 4.50 12.43
N ARG A 44 -5.90 5.21 12.80
CA ARG A 44 -7.19 5.10 12.11
C ARG A 44 -7.12 5.57 10.64
N ALA A 45 -6.22 6.50 10.33
CA ALA A 45 -6.03 7.01 8.97
C ALA A 45 -5.47 5.93 8.03
N ASP A 46 -4.71 4.96 8.57
CA ASP A 46 -4.13 3.87 7.80
C ASP A 46 -5.19 2.87 7.27
N TYR A 47 -6.46 2.96 7.71
CA TYR A 47 -7.49 1.96 7.41
C TYR A 47 -7.67 1.70 5.91
N ASP A 48 -7.80 2.76 5.11
CA ASP A 48 -8.04 2.61 3.68
C ASP A 48 -6.77 2.20 2.92
N GLU A 49 -5.60 2.68 3.34
CA GLU A 49 -4.30 2.26 2.80
C GLU A 49 -4.06 0.77 3.04
N LEU A 50 -4.31 0.27 4.25
CA LEU A 50 -4.16 -1.15 4.58
C LEU A 50 -5.10 -2.03 3.74
N ARG A 51 -6.35 -1.60 3.55
CA ARG A 51 -7.30 -2.33 2.70
C ARG A 51 -6.85 -2.36 1.25
N GLN A 52 -6.37 -1.23 0.74
CA GLN A 52 -5.88 -1.13 -0.64
C GLN A 52 -4.64 -2.00 -0.83
N GLY A 53 -3.69 -1.96 0.10
CA GLY A 53 -2.48 -2.79 0.06
C GLY A 53 -2.79 -4.29 0.03
N MET A 54 -3.71 -4.75 0.90
CA MET A 54 -4.19 -6.13 0.89
C MET A 54 -4.84 -6.53 -0.43
N ARG A 55 -5.69 -5.66 -1.01
CA ARG A 55 -6.33 -5.90 -2.31
C ARG A 55 -5.31 -5.99 -3.44
N LEU A 56 -4.37 -5.06 -3.48
CA LEU A 56 -3.31 -5.03 -4.48
C LEU A 56 -2.46 -6.30 -4.42
N TYR A 57 -2.09 -6.72 -3.22
CA TYR A 57 -1.33 -7.96 -3.02
C TYR A 57 -2.10 -9.19 -3.51
N LEU A 58 -3.40 -9.29 -3.20
CA LEU A 58 -4.23 -10.38 -3.72
C LEU A 58 -4.34 -10.36 -5.25
N LEU A 59 -4.51 -9.19 -5.87
CA LEU A 59 -4.50 -9.07 -7.33
C LEU A 59 -3.19 -9.59 -7.93
N GLN A 60 -2.05 -9.22 -7.34
CA GLN A 60 -0.74 -9.68 -7.77
C GLN A 60 -0.59 -11.20 -7.61
N MET A 61 -1.15 -11.79 -6.55
CA MET A 61 -1.01 -13.22 -6.27
C MET A 61 -2.09 -14.09 -6.91
N ALA A 62 -3.16 -13.51 -7.48
CA ALA A 62 -4.30 -14.26 -8.01
C ALA A 62 -3.93 -15.33 -9.05
N HIS A 63 -2.89 -15.09 -9.86
CA HIS A 63 -2.35 -16.09 -10.82
C HIS A 63 -1.92 -17.41 -10.19
N ARG A 64 -1.63 -17.41 -8.88
CA ARG A 64 -1.16 -18.59 -8.14
C ARG A 64 -2.30 -19.46 -7.62
N PHE A 65 -3.54 -19.00 -7.71
CA PHE A 65 -4.69 -19.78 -7.28
C PHE A 65 -4.97 -20.88 -8.29
N ASP A 66 -4.91 -22.12 -7.80
CA ASP A 66 -5.31 -23.31 -8.56
C ASP A 66 -6.60 -23.88 -7.94
N PRO A 67 -7.76 -23.74 -8.60
CA PRO A 67 -9.04 -24.24 -8.10
C PRO A 67 -9.09 -25.77 -8.00
N ALA A 68 -8.22 -26.51 -8.71
CA ALA A 68 -8.16 -27.96 -8.59
C ALA A 68 -7.47 -28.43 -7.29
N ARG A 69 -6.70 -27.54 -6.63
CA ARG A 69 -5.89 -27.86 -5.45
C ARG A 69 -6.45 -27.31 -4.15
N GLY A 70 -7.46 -26.44 -4.17
CA GLY A 70 -8.01 -25.87 -2.95
C GLY A 70 -9.13 -24.87 -3.14
N ASN A 71 -9.66 -24.38 -2.00
CA ASN A 71 -10.73 -23.40 -1.98
C ASN A 71 -10.19 -21.96 -1.92
N VAL A 72 -11.01 -21.02 -2.41
CA VAL A 72 -10.66 -19.59 -2.48
C VAL A 72 -10.43 -19.00 -1.07
N GLU A 73 -11.21 -19.39 -0.08
CA GLU A 73 -11.13 -18.81 1.27
C GLU A 73 -9.79 -19.11 1.95
N ALA A 74 -9.28 -20.34 1.82
CA ALA A 74 -8.00 -20.77 2.33
C ALA A 74 -6.86 -20.02 1.62
N PHE A 75 -6.92 -19.91 0.29
CA PHE A 75 -5.96 -19.15 -0.49
C PHE A 75 -5.92 -17.68 -0.06
N VAL A 76 -7.09 -17.02 0.00
CA VAL A 76 -7.21 -15.62 0.41
C VAL A 76 -6.72 -15.42 1.84
N THR A 77 -7.11 -16.30 2.78
CA THR A 77 -6.68 -16.25 4.17
C THR A 77 -5.17 -16.34 4.29
N GLN A 78 -4.55 -17.27 3.57
CA GLN A 78 -3.10 -17.43 3.55
C GLN A 78 -2.41 -16.18 3.01
N MET A 79 -2.84 -15.68 1.84
CA MET A 79 -2.24 -14.50 1.22
C MET A 79 -2.37 -13.25 2.09
N ILE A 80 -3.54 -13.03 2.70
CA ILE A 80 -3.74 -11.89 3.60
C ILE A 80 -2.88 -12.02 4.86
N ASN A 81 -2.77 -13.21 5.46
CA ASN A 81 -1.89 -13.41 6.61
C ASN A 81 -0.41 -13.19 6.25
N THR A 82 0.03 -13.65 5.08
CA THR A 82 1.39 -13.39 4.57
C THR A 82 1.64 -11.89 4.41
N TRP A 83 0.71 -11.16 3.76
CA TRP A 83 0.84 -9.72 3.58
C TRP A 83 0.90 -8.98 4.91
N VAL A 84 0.03 -9.32 5.86
CA VAL A 84 0.03 -8.73 7.20
C VAL A 84 1.38 -8.97 7.90
N ALA A 85 1.92 -10.19 7.84
CA ALA A 85 3.21 -10.50 8.43
C ALA A 85 4.35 -9.68 7.78
N MET A 86 4.33 -9.52 6.45
CA MET A 86 5.29 -8.68 5.74
C MET A 86 5.18 -7.21 6.15
N GLN A 87 3.96 -6.69 6.28
CA GLN A 87 3.73 -5.29 6.65
C GLN A 87 4.20 -4.99 8.07
N LEU A 88 3.95 -5.90 9.02
CA LEU A 88 4.45 -5.77 10.39
C LEU A 88 5.98 -5.80 10.43
N ARG A 89 6.62 -6.69 9.65
CA ARG A 89 8.09 -6.73 9.53
C ARG A 89 8.66 -5.45 8.93
N TYR A 90 8.05 -4.93 7.86
CA TYR A 90 8.46 -3.69 7.21
C TYR A 90 8.42 -2.51 8.19
N ARG A 91 7.37 -2.44 9.00
CA ARG A 91 7.16 -1.33 9.94
C ARG A 91 8.05 -1.41 11.19
N ASN A 92 8.34 -2.63 11.64
CA ASN A 92 9.29 -2.89 12.72
C ASN A 92 10.76 -2.84 12.27
N CYS A 93 11.03 -2.77 10.97
CA CYS A 93 12.38 -2.64 10.46
C CYS A 93 12.96 -1.31 10.94
N PRO A 94 14.07 -1.29 11.71
CA PRO A 94 14.69 -0.06 12.16
C PRO A 94 15.06 0.78 10.94
N LYS A 95 14.38 1.91 10.77
CA LYS A 95 14.79 2.89 9.77
C LYS A 95 16.05 3.55 10.32
N ARG A 96 17.07 3.75 9.48
CA ARG A 96 18.39 4.34 9.84
C ARG A 96 18.31 5.83 10.29
N GLY A 97 17.16 6.26 10.80
CA GLY A 97 16.74 7.63 11.03
C GLY A 97 16.50 8.00 12.49
N ASP A 98 16.56 7.06 13.44
CA ASP A 98 16.17 7.31 14.84
C ASP A 98 17.03 8.40 15.54
N THR A 99 18.23 8.64 15.02
CA THR A 99 19.14 9.71 15.47
C THR A 99 18.87 11.07 14.82
N TYR A 100 18.04 11.15 13.78
CA TYR A 100 17.80 12.37 13.02
C TYR A 100 16.46 13.00 13.40
N LYS A 101 16.50 14.25 13.86
CA LYS A 101 15.30 15.03 14.18
C LYS A 101 14.59 15.43 12.88
N THR A 102 13.34 15.01 12.74
CA THR A 102 12.47 15.47 11.64
C THR A 102 12.20 16.96 11.80
N ILE A 103 12.44 17.73 10.74
CA ILE A 103 12.16 19.18 10.66
C ILE A 103 11.12 19.43 9.56
N SER A 104 10.25 20.42 9.77
CA SER A 104 9.19 20.76 8.80
C SER A 104 9.77 21.63 7.68
N MET A 105 9.62 21.19 6.44
CA MET A 105 10.15 21.94 5.29
C MET A 105 9.52 23.33 5.10
N GLU A 106 8.25 23.48 5.51
CA GLU A 106 7.52 24.75 5.38
C GLU A 106 7.77 25.70 6.54
N ARG A 107 7.99 25.15 7.75
CA ARG A 107 8.16 25.94 8.97
C ARG A 107 9.63 26.22 9.30
N THR A 108 10.55 25.37 8.89
CA THR A 108 11.97 25.56 9.14
C THR A 108 12.55 26.55 8.14
N THR A 109 13.18 27.61 8.65
CA THR A 109 13.97 28.56 7.86
C THR A 109 15.45 28.18 7.92
N ALA A 110 16.18 28.54 6.88
CA ALA A 110 17.63 28.44 6.78
C ALA A 110 18.15 29.75 6.18
N VAL A 111 19.32 30.19 6.64
CA VAL A 111 19.95 31.38 6.09
C VAL A 111 20.67 31.01 4.80
N HIS A 112 20.34 31.70 3.72
CA HIS A 112 21.04 31.61 2.44
C HIS A 112 21.35 33.01 1.95
N GLU A 113 22.62 33.29 1.66
CA GLU A 113 23.10 34.61 1.21
C GLU A 113 22.68 35.81 2.09
N GLY A 114 22.40 35.56 3.37
CA GLY A 114 22.01 36.59 4.34
C GLY A 114 20.50 36.73 4.55
N ASP A 115 19.68 36.06 3.74
CA ASP A 115 18.23 36.05 3.86
C ASP A 115 17.71 34.77 4.53
N ASP A 116 16.64 34.91 5.32
CA ASP A 116 15.90 33.79 5.89
C ASP A 116 14.97 33.18 4.83
N ILE A 117 15.38 32.05 4.27
CA ILE A 117 14.62 31.33 3.25
C ILE A 117 14.00 30.08 3.88
N ARG A 118 12.76 29.74 3.49
CA ARG A 118 12.15 28.47 3.90
C ARG A 118 13.00 27.31 3.38
N LEU A 119 13.24 26.31 4.23
CA LEU A 119 14.08 25.18 3.90
C LEU A 119 13.62 24.44 2.63
N GLY A 120 12.31 24.34 2.42
CA GLY A 120 11.74 23.79 1.18
C GLY A 120 12.17 24.54 -0.08
N ASN A 121 12.23 25.87 -0.05
CA ASN A 121 12.60 26.70 -1.20
C ASN A 121 14.11 26.60 -1.48
N LEU A 122 14.93 26.64 -0.43
CA LEU A 122 16.39 26.53 -0.53
C LEU A 122 16.85 25.24 -1.23
N LEU A 123 16.16 24.11 -0.98
CA LEU A 123 16.51 22.83 -1.58
C LEU A 123 16.09 22.71 -3.05
N LEU A 124 15.02 23.40 -3.46
CA LEU A 124 14.52 23.38 -4.83
C LEU A 124 15.43 24.20 -5.77
N GLU A 125 15.99 25.32 -5.29
CA GLU A 125 16.95 26.14 -6.02
C GLU A 125 18.24 25.36 -6.32
N LYS A 126 18.66 24.48 -5.40
CA LYS A 126 19.86 23.68 -5.54
C LYS A 126 19.75 22.51 -6.54
N THR A 127 18.54 22.14 -6.94
CA THR A 127 18.29 21.06 -7.91
C THR A 127 18.10 21.54 -9.35
N ALA A 128 18.01 22.86 -9.59
CA ALA A 128 17.84 23.43 -10.93
C ALA A 128 19.16 23.55 -11.71
N THR A 129 20.29 23.18 -11.12
CA THR A 129 21.60 23.11 -11.80
C THR A 129 22.08 21.65 -11.77
N GLY A 130 21.69 20.89 -12.79
CA GLY A 130 22.05 19.48 -12.98
C GLY A 130 21.58 18.96 -14.32
#